data_AF-A0A964JHY8-F1
#
_entry.id   AF-A0A964JHY8-F1
#
_cell.length_a   1.000
_cell.length_b   1.000
_cell.length_c   1.000
_cell.angle_alpha   90.00
_cell.angle_beta   90.00
_cell.angle_gamma   90.00
#
_symmetry.space_group_name_H-M   'P 1'
#
loop_
_entity.id
_entity.type
_entity.pdbx_description
1 polymer ?
#
loop_
_entity_poly.entity_id
_entity_poly.type
_entity_poly.pdbx_seq_one_letter_code
_entity_poly.pdbx_strand_id
1 'polypeptide(L)' 'MVRWAPGTYFNPHRYFGCEEIFVLDGVFEDEHGSYSKGAWLRSPHMSPHKPFSVEGCTILVKTGHLLTA' A
#
# COMPACT_ATOMS: atom_id res chain seq x y z
N MET A 1 -0.88 -6.17 -9.47
CA MET A 1 0.54 -6.20 -9.05
C MET A 1 1.20 -4.95 -9.59
N VAL A 2 1.99 -4.26 -8.77
CA VAL A 2 2.64 -2.99 -9.14
C VAL A 2 4.07 -2.99 -8.62
N ARG A 3 4.99 -2.36 -9.37
CA ARG A 3 6.39 -2.18 -8.98
C ARG A 3 6.72 -0.70 -8.89
N TRP A 4 7.30 -0.27 -7.79
CA TRP A 4 7.73 1.09 -7.53
C TRP A 4 9.25 1.16 -7.59
N ALA A 5 9.75 2.20 -8.26
CA ALA A 5 11.17 2.50 -8.25
C ALA A 5 11.58 3.10 -6.89
N PRO A 6 12.87 3.04 -6.52
CA PRO A 6 13.38 3.78 -5.37
C PRO A 6 13.03 5.27 -5.45
N GLY A 7 12.62 5.86 -4.32
CA GLY A 7 12.21 7.26 -4.24
C GLY A 7 10.84 7.57 -4.85
N THR A 8 9.95 6.58 -4.98
CA THR A 8 8.58 6.81 -5.47
C THR A 8 7.73 7.40 -4.34
N TYR A 9 7.04 8.52 -4.62
CA TYR A 9 6.10 9.16 -3.69
C TYR A 9 4.76 9.41 -4.38
N PHE A 10 3.67 9.06 -3.71
CA PHE A 10 2.32 9.37 -4.17
C PHE A 10 1.70 10.52 -3.38
N ASN A 11 0.70 11.15 -3.99
CA ASN A 11 -0.17 12.08 -3.28
C ASN A 11 -1.10 11.30 -2.35
N PRO A 12 -1.53 11.91 -1.23
CA PRO A 12 -2.52 11.30 -0.35
C PRO A 12 -3.81 10.96 -1.11
N HIS A 13 -4.33 9.76 -0.92
CA HIS A 13 -5.55 9.30 -1.57
C HIS A 13 -6.33 8.33 -0.68
N ARG A 14 -7.55 7.97 -1.13
CA ARG A 14 -8.48 7.09 -0.43
C ARG A 14 -9.01 6.04 -1.40
N TYR A 15 -9.30 4.86 -0.89
CA TYR A 15 -9.87 3.77 -1.69
C TYR A 15 -11.30 3.41 -1.28
N PHE A 16 -12.16 3.30 -2.30
CA PHE A 16 -13.51 2.75 -2.16
C PHE A 16 -13.44 1.22 -2.02
N GLY A 17 -14.22 0.64 -1.10
CA GLY A 17 -14.23 -0.80 -0.81
C GLY A 17 -12.92 -1.39 -0.25
N CYS A 18 -12.20 -0.61 0.58
CA CYS A 18 -10.95 -0.97 1.26
C CYS A 18 -9.75 -1.16 0.32
N GLU A 19 -8.58 -1.29 0.92
CA GLU A 19 -7.34 -1.68 0.24
C GLU A 19 -6.64 -2.77 1.03
N GLU A 20 -6.04 -3.70 0.29
CA GLU A 20 -5.22 -4.77 0.84
C GLU A 20 -3.92 -4.85 0.05
N ILE A 21 -2.79 -4.81 0.76
CA ILE A 21 -1.45 -4.80 0.18
C ILE A 21 -0.65 -5.97 0.74
N PHE A 22 0.05 -6.68 -0.14
CA PHE A 22 1.08 -7.64 0.23
C PHE A 22 2.40 -7.26 -0.42
N VAL A 23 3.45 -7.12 0.39
CA VAL A 23 4.79 -6.71 -0.08
C VAL A 23 5.55 -7.95 -0.54
N LEU A 24 5.76 -8.06 -1.86
CA LEU A 24 6.47 -9.17 -2.47
C LEU A 24 7.99 -9.00 -2.40
N ASP A 25 8.46 -7.76 -2.50
CA ASP A 25 9.89 -7.42 -2.49
C ASP A 25 10.11 -5.94 -2.15
N GLY A 26 11.26 -5.60 -1.56
CA GLY A 26 11.58 -4.24 -1.11
C GLY A 26 10.79 -3.79 0.12
N VAL A 27 10.55 -2.47 0.22
CA VAL A 27 9.90 -1.83 1.38
C VAL A 27 8.79 -0.89 0.93
N PHE A 28 7.55 -1.18 1.31
CA PHE A 28 6.42 -0.26 1.17
C PHE A 28 6.34 0.63 2.41
N GLU A 29 6.00 1.90 2.26
CA GLU A 29 5.97 2.85 3.37
C GLU A 29 4.77 3.78 3.24
N ASP A 30 4.25 4.23 4.38
CA ASP A 30 3.22 5.24 4.49
C ASP A 30 3.43 6.10 5.75
N GLU A 31 2.46 6.94 6.13
CA GLU A 31 2.54 7.74 7.35
C GLU A 31 2.56 6.94 8.68
N HIS A 32 2.23 5.65 8.63
CA HIS A 32 2.15 4.77 9.79
C HIS A 32 3.42 3.94 9.98
N GLY A 33 4.20 3.71 8.93
CA GLY A 33 5.53 3.13 9.05
C GLY A 33 6.08 2.53 7.76
N SER A 34 7.07 1.64 7.95
CA SER A 34 7.77 0.95 6.87
C SER A 34 7.52 -0.56 6.97
N TYR A 35 7.18 -1.16 5.83
CA TYR A 35 6.68 -2.52 5.70
C TYR A 35 7.54 -3.28 4.69
N SER A 36 8.40 -4.14 5.19
CA SER A 36 9.29 -4.95 4.37
C SER A 36 8.59 -6.16 3.76
N LYS A 37 9.28 -6.84 2.84
CA LYS A 37 8.85 -8.09 2.22
C LYS A 37 8.18 -9.06 3.21
N GLY A 38 7.01 -9.56 2.81
CA GLY A 38 6.16 -10.45 3.62
C GLY A 38 5.13 -9.73 4.48
N ALA A 39 5.19 -8.40 4.59
CA ALA A 39 4.16 -7.63 5.26
C ALA A 39 2.83 -7.71 4.49
N TRP A 40 1.75 -7.84 5.25
CA TRP A 40 0.37 -7.82 4.77
C TRP A 40 -0.38 -6.70 5.50
N LEU A 41 -0.93 -5.78 4.72
CA LEU A 41 -1.64 -4.62 5.20
C LEU A 41 -3.09 -4.66 4.74
N ARG A 42 -3.98 -4.19 5.60
CA ARG A 42 -5.40 -4.01 5.27
C ARG A 42 -5.89 -2.67 5.77
N SER A 43 -6.21 -1.79 4.84
CA SER A 43 -6.71 -0.45 5.10
C SER A 43 -8.24 -0.43 4.98
N PRO A 44 -8.98 0.06 6.00
CA PRO A 44 -10.43 0.16 5.96
C PRO A 44 -10.98 1.03 4.83
N HIS A 45 -12.28 0.92 4.58
CA HIS A 45 -12.98 1.72 3.60
C HIS A 45 -12.77 3.22 3.85
N MET A 46 -12.38 3.96 2.81
CA MET A 46 -12.12 5.40 2.86
C MET A 46 -10.97 5.82 3.78
N SER A 47 -10.12 4.89 4.23
CA SER A 47 -8.89 5.26 4.94
C SER A 47 -8.03 6.14 4.04
N PRO A 48 -7.60 7.32 4.52
CA PRO A 48 -6.54 8.05 3.84
C PRO A 48 -5.21 7.33 4.06
N HIS A 49 -4.36 7.39 3.06
CA HIS A 49 -2.93 7.13 3.22
C HIS A 49 -2.12 7.92 2.19
N LYS A 50 -0.84 8.12 2.48
CA LYS A 50 0.13 8.74 1.56
C LYS A 50 1.30 7.77 1.37
N PRO A 51 1.18 6.84 0.41
CA PRO A 51 2.17 5.80 0.30
C PRO A 51 3.41 6.27 -0.50
N PHE A 52 4.55 5.73 -0.13
CA PHE A 52 5.84 5.97 -0.73
C PHE A 52 6.74 4.75 -0.59
N SER A 53 7.92 4.82 -1.20
CA SER A 53 8.96 3.82 -1.00
C SER A 53 10.32 4.44 -1.29
N VAL A 54 11.17 4.55 -0.27
CA VAL A 54 12.53 5.06 -0.41
C VAL A 54 13.39 4.06 -1.17
N GLU A 55 13.36 2.78 -0.80
CA GLU A 55 14.19 1.72 -1.39
C GLU A 55 13.59 1.11 -2.67
N GLY A 56 12.33 1.39 -2.97
CA GLY A 56 11.57 0.71 -4.01
C GLY A 56 10.91 -0.56 -3.49
N CYS A 57 9.82 -0.97 -4.13
CA CYS A 57 9.09 -2.17 -3.72
C CYS A 57 8.30 -2.79 -4.88
N THR A 58 7.97 -4.07 -4.71
CA THR A 58 6.99 -4.75 -5.55
C THR A 58 5.85 -5.20 -4.65
N ILE A 59 4.63 -4.78 -4.97
CA ILE A 59 3.44 -5.05 -4.16
C ILE A 59 2.35 -5.73 -4.97
N LEU A 60 1.61 -6.61 -4.31
CA LEU A 60 0.29 -7.03 -4.74
C LEU A 60 -0.72 -6.15 -4.01
N VAL A 61 -1.48 -5.35 -4.76
CA VAL A 61 -2.54 -4.50 -4.22
C VAL A 61 -3.88 -4.94 -4.78
N LYS A 62 -4.89 -4.99 -3.91
CA LYS A 62 -6.28 -5.28 -4.24
C LYS A 62 -7.17 -4.25 -3.54
N THR A 63 -8.12 -3.68 -4.28
CA THR A 63 -9.05 -2.68 -3.77
C THR A 63 -10.48 -3.05 -4.15
N GLY A 64 -11.47 -2.50 -3.45
CA GLY A 64 -12.88 -2.64 -3.81
C GLY A 64 -13.53 -3.98 -3.47
N HIS A 65 -12.81 -4.94 -2.87
CA HIS A 65 -13.32 -6.30 -2.62
C HIS A 65 -13.97 -6.48 -1.26
N LEU A 66 -13.83 -5.52 -0.35
CA LEU A 66 -14.47 -5.55 0.97
C LEU A 66 -15.52 -4.43 1.02
N LEU A 67 -16.71 -4.71 0.47
CA LEU A 67 -17.86 -3.80 0.44
C LEU A 67 -18.61 -3.74 1.77
N THR A 68 -18.25 -4.58 2.73
CA THR A 68 -18.86 -4.67 4.06
C THR A 68 -17.74 -4.82 5.08
N ALA A 69 -17.55 -3.80 5.91
CA ALA A 69 -16.89 -3.90 7.21
C ALA A 69 -17.92 -3.58 8.29
#